data_AF-K2E3D3-F1
#
_entry.id   AF-K2E3D3-F1
#
_cell.length_a   1.000
_cell.length_b   1.000
_cell.length_c   1.000
_cell.angle_alpha   90.00
_cell.angle_beta   90.00
_cell.angle_gamma   90.00
#
_symmetry.space_group_name_H-M   'P 1'
#
loop_
_entity.id
_entity.type
_entity.pdbx_description
1 polymer ?
#
loop_
_entity_poly.entity_id
_entity_poly.type
_entity_poly.pdbx_seq_one_letter_code
_entity_poly.pdbx_strand_id
1 'polypeptide(L)'
;MIKNLSIIKWFEALLHFAFPIYCLGCGNGPNLLCEKCLETLPIHQHQACPLCYAFSSWGEVCDSCRKDKKFELLPWQLDGLFVLCPYQKLSLLQTIIEQMKYHHGYPLAEILGKWMVNHSPTAWIQFLHQEQFEVVAVPLHTLRYQKRGY
;
A
#
# COMPACT_ATOMS: atom_id res chain seq x y z
N MET A 1 37.66 -4.69 -20.37
CA MET A 1 36.41 -5.32 -19.90
C MET A 1 35.19 -4.39 -20.07
N ILE A 2 34.98 -3.77 -21.25
CA ILE A 2 34.01 -2.63 -21.42
C ILE A 2 33.02 -2.82 -22.60
N LYS A 3 32.99 -3.95 -23.31
CA LYS A 3 32.20 -4.06 -24.56
C LYS A 3 30.71 -4.46 -24.45
N ASN A 4 30.15 -4.70 -23.25
CA ASN A 4 28.76 -5.17 -23.11
C ASN A 4 27.72 -4.12 -22.70
N LEU A 5 28.10 -2.88 -22.41
CA LEU A 5 27.16 -1.85 -21.92
C LEU A 5 26.27 -1.24 -23.01
N SER A 6 26.66 -1.28 -24.29
CA SER A 6 25.89 -0.67 -25.38
C SER A 6 24.77 -1.58 -25.88
N ILE A 7 25.03 -2.88 -26.04
CA ILE A 7 24.05 -3.87 -26.52
C ILE A 7 22.85 -3.96 -25.58
N ILE A 8 23.11 -3.96 -24.26
CA ILE A 8 22.06 -4.00 -23.24
C ILE A 8 21.14 -2.78 -23.36
N LYS A 9 21.72 -1.57 -23.51
CA LYS A 9 20.94 -0.32 -23.64
C LYS A 9 20.09 -0.27 -24.90
N TRP A 10 20.61 -0.76 -26.04
CA TRP A 10 19.84 -0.83 -27.28
C TRP A 10 18.68 -1.82 -27.18
N PHE A 11 18.90 -2.95 -26.51
CA PHE A 11 17.86 -3.94 -26.28
C PHE A 11 16.77 -3.41 -25.33
N GLU A 12 17.16 -2.72 -24.26
CA GLU A 12 16.21 -2.02 -23.37
C GLU A 12 15.40 -0.96 -24.13
N ALA A 13 16.03 -0.13 -24.96
CA ALA A 13 15.34 0.87 -25.76
C ALA A 13 14.34 0.23 -26.75
N LEU A 14 14.72 -0.88 -27.39
CA LEU A 14 13.83 -1.66 -28.25
C LEU A 14 12.63 -2.21 -27.48
N LEU A 15 12.85 -2.75 -26.28
CA LEU A 15 11.78 -3.25 -25.42
C LEU A 15 10.84 -2.14 -24.97
N HIS A 16 11.35 -0.97 -24.60
CA HIS A 16 10.51 0.18 -24.24
C HIS A 16 9.70 0.70 -25.43
N PHE A 17 10.24 0.58 -26.66
CA PHE A 17 9.50 0.93 -27.88
C PHE A 17 8.40 -0.10 -28.21
N ALA A 18 8.70 -1.39 -28.08
CA ALA A 18 7.75 -2.48 -28.35
C ALA A 18 6.70 -2.66 -27.25
N PHE A 19 7.07 -2.38 -26.00
CA PHE A 19 6.27 -2.53 -24.79
C PHE A 19 6.34 -1.27 -23.93
N PRO A 20 5.79 -0.14 -24.42
CA PRO A 20 5.76 1.09 -23.64
C PRO A 20 5.01 0.88 -22.32
N ILE A 21 5.62 1.37 -21.24
CA ILE A 21 4.98 1.40 -19.93
C ILE A 21 4.05 2.61 -19.89
N TYR A 22 2.78 2.36 -19.57
CA TYR A 22 1.80 3.42 -19.41
C TYR A 22 1.39 3.56 -17.95
N CYS A 23 1.22 4.81 -17.52
CA CYS A 23 0.68 5.12 -16.20
C CYS A 23 -0.76 4.59 -16.04
N LEU A 24 -1.04 3.87 -14.95
CA LEU A 24 -2.36 3.34 -14.63
C LEU A 24 -3.45 4.42 -14.46
N GLY A 25 -3.06 5.65 -14.12
CA GLY A 25 -3.98 6.77 -13.97
C GLY A 25 -4.25 7.51 -15.27
N CYS A 26 -3.22 8.14 -15.83
CA CYS A 26 -3.39 9.03 -16.99
C CYS A 26 -3.10 8.39 -18.35
N GLY A 27 -2.56 7.16 -18.39
CA GLY A 27 -2.21 6.45 -19.63
C GLY A 27 -0.99 7.00 -20.38
N ASN A 28 -0.43 8.14 -19.99
CA ASN A 28 0.60 8.86 -20.77
C ASN A 28 1.93 9.08 -20.02
N GLY A 29 2.04 8.64 -18.77
CA GLY A 29 3.26 8.79 -17.98
C GLY A 29 4.34 7.76 -18.32
N PRO A 30 5.63 8.10 -18.19
CA PRO A 30 6.74 7.19 -18.48
C PRO A 30 6.91 6.06 -17.46
N ASN A 31 6.17 6.14 -16.34
CA ASN A 31 6.19 5.19 -15.23
C ASN A 31 4.82 4.53 -15.09
N LEU A 32 4.79 3.33 -14.50
CA LEU A 32 3.56 2.58 -14.21
C LEU A 32 2.57 3.38 -13.34
N LEU A 33 3.07 4.29 -12.51
CA LEU A 33 2.29 5.31 -11.82
C LEU A 33 3.13 6.59 -11.77
N CYS A 34 2.67 7.66 -12.42
CA CYS A 34 3.38 8.94 -12.43
C CYS A 34 3.07 9.78 -11.18
N GLU A 35 3.98 10.69 -10.83
CA GLU A 35 3.86 11.56 -9.65
C GLU A 35 2.53 12.33 -9.64
N LYS A 36 2.13 12.90 -10.80
CA LYS A 36 0.84 13.60 -10.93
C LYS A 36 -0.36 12.73 -10.54
N CYS A 37 -0.39 11.46 -10.95
CA CYS A 37 -1.47 10.55 -10.59
C CYS A 37 -1.35 10.07 -9.14
N LEU A 38 -0.13 9.96 -8.63
CA LEU A 38 0.12 9.60 -7.24
C LEU A 38 -0.37 10.70 -6.27
N GLU A 39 -0.18 11.97 -6.61
CA GLU A 39 -0.66 13.13 -5.84
C GLU A 39 -2.19 13.26 -5.78
N THR A 40 -2.90 12.66 -6.74
CA THR A 40 -4.37 12.64 -6.73
C THR A 40 -4.98 11.62 -5.77
N LEU A 41 -4.16 10.72 -5.21
CA LEU A 41 -4.67 9.71 -4.28
C LEU A 41 -5.16 10.38 -2.99
N PRO A 42 -6.38 10.06 -2.52
CA PRO A 42 -6.91 10.68 -1.31
C PRO A 42 -6.14 10.18 -0.09
N ILE A 43 -5.75 11.11 0.77
CA ILE A 43 -5.08 10.80 2.04
C ILE A 43 -6.06 11.02 3.18
N HIS A 44 -6.16 10.02 4.05
CA HIS A 44 -6.97 10.06 5.25
C HIS A 44 -6.22 10.85 6.33
N GLN A 45 -6.72 12.05 6.66
CA GLN A 45 -5.98 13.02 7.47
C GLN A 45 -5.89 12.67 8.96
N HIS A 46 -6.82 11.88 9.50
CA HIS A 46 -6.92 11.60 10.93
C HIS A 46 -7.04 10.11 11.17
N GLN A 47 -6.39 9.57 12.18
CA GLN A 47 -6.64 8.18 12.58
C GLN A 47 -7.76 8.13 13.62
N ALA A 48 -8.41 6.97 13.73
CA ALA A 48 -9.53 6.79 14.62
C ALA A 48 -9.52 5.38 15.22
N CYS A 49 -10.07 5.27 16.43
CA CYS A 49 -10.32 3.98 17.05
C CYS A 49 -11.25 3.16 16.15
N PRO A 50 -10.89 1.92 15.77
CA PRO A 50 -11.70 1.11 14.84
C PRO A 50 -13.07 0.71 15.40
N LEU A 51 -13.28 0.85 16.71
CA LEU A 51 -14.49 0.42 17.40
C LEU A 51 -15.50 1.55 17.61
N CYS A 52 -15.03 2.75 17.99
CA CYS A 52 -15.90 3.88 18.31
C CYS A 52 -15.67 5.11 17.44
N TYR A 53 -14.69 5.09 16.53
CA TYR A 53 -14.33 6.18 15.62
C TYR A 53 -13.91 7.49 16.31
N ALA A 54 -13.64 7.46 17.62
CA ALA A 54 -13.01 8.58 18.31
C ALA A 54 -11.60 8.81 17.74
N PHE A 55 -11.16 10.07 17.74
CA PHE A 55 -9.80 10.44 17.30
C PHE A 55 -8.74 9.61 18.01
N SER A 56 -7.75 9.16 17.26
CA SER A 56 -6.61 8.42 17.79
C SER A 56 -5.32 8.87 17.09
N SER A 57 -4.19 8.68 17.75
CA SER A 57 -2.90 9.21 17.28
C SER A 57 -2.35 8.45 16.07
N TRP A 58 -2.54 7.13 16.01
CA TRP A 58 -2.05 6.27 14.92
C TRP A 58 -3.01 5.13 14.52
N GLY A 59 -4.23 5.12 15.04
CA GLY A 59 -5.26 4.10 14.78
C GLY A 59 -5.47 3.11 15.91
N GLU A 60 -4.87 3.34 17.08
CA GLU A 60 -5.01 2.52 18.27
C GLU A 60 -6.45 2.40 18.77
N VAL A 61 -6.79 1.25 19.34
CA VAL A 61 -8.05 1.08 20.08
C VAL A 61 -8.00 1.99 21.32
N CYS A 62 -9.02 2.83 21.56
CA CYS A 62 -8.99 3.70 22.73
C CYS A 62 -9.17 2.91 24.05
N ASP A 63 -8.68 3.45 25.17
CA ASP A 63 -8.75 2.78 26.48
C ASP A 63 -10.17 2.50 26.95
N SER A 64 -11.13 3.34 26.55
CA SER A 64 -12.55 3.10 26.79
C SER A 64 -12.99 1.80 26.12
N CYS A 65 -12.71 1.62 24.83
CA CYS A 65 -13.08 0.41 24.10
C CYS A 65 -12.28 -0.83 24.52
N ARG A 66 -11.03 -0.68 24.97
CA ARG A 66 -10.27 -1.82 25.54
C ARG A 66 -10.90 -2.38 26.82
N LYS A 67 -11.53 -1.52 27.62
CA LYS A 67 -12.13 -1.87 28.93
C LYS A 67 -13.64 -2.09 28.86
N ASP A 68 -14.25 -1.89 27.68
CA ASP A 68 -15.69 -1.98 27.51
C ASP A 68 -16.14 -3.45 27.50
N LYS A 69 -17.04 -3.78 28.42
CA LYS A 69 -17.64 -5.12 28.56
C LYS A 69 -18.35 -5.59 27.30
N LYS A 70 -18.80 -4.66 26.44
CA LYS A 70 -19.39 -4.99 25.14
C LYS A 70 -18.47 -5.85 24.27
N PHE A 71 -17.16 -5.69 24.40
CA PHE A 71 -16.17 -6.46 23.65
C PHE A 71 -15.58 -7.64 24.44
N GLU A 72 -16.04 -7.93 25.68
CA GLU A 72 -15.52 -9.07 26.47
C GLU A 72 -15.85 -10.43 25.84
N LEU A 73 -17.03 -10.58 25.22
CA LEU A 73 -17.45 -11.84 24.59
C LEU A 73 -16.78 -12.09 23.23
N LEU A 74 -16.27 -11.05 22.58
CA LEU A 74 -15.52 -11.13 21.33
C LEU A 74 -14.46 -10.02 21.30
N PRO A 75 -13.34 -10.19 22.03
CA PRO A 75 -12.36 -9.14 22.18
C PRO A 75 -11.71 -8.84 20.84
N TRP A 76 -11.60 -7.55 20.54
CA TRP A 76 -10.84 -7.08 19.40
C TRP A 76 -9.36 -7.45 19.63
N GLN A 77 -8.80 -8.23 18.70
CA GLN A 77 -7.48 -8.85 18.88
C GLN A 77 -6.33 -8.03 18.28
N LEU A 78 -6.63 -6.89 17.64
CA LEU A 78 -5.61 -6.02 17.05
C LEU A 78 -5.37 -4.80 17.93
N ASP A 79 -4.13 -4.33 18.04
CA ASP A 79 -3.85 -3.13 18.84
C ASP A 79 -4.42 -1.84 18.23
N GLY A 80 -4.64 -1.85 16.91
CA GLY A 80 -5.20 -0.74 16.16
C GLY A 80 -5.44 -1.05 14.68
N LEU A 81 -5.95 -0.04 13.96
CA LEU A 81 -6.14 -0.03 12.51
C LEU A 81 -5.62 1.30 11.95
N PHE A 82 -4.54 1.25 11.18
CA PHE A 82 -4.02 2.40 10.46
C PHE A 82 -4.62 2.47 9.05
N VAL A 83 -5.21 3.61 8.70
CA VAL A 83 -5.83 3.84 7.39
C VAL A 83 -5.15 5.04 6.72
N LEU A 84 -4.43 4.79 5.62
CA LEU A 84 -3.80 5.87 4.86
C LEU A 84 -4.74 6.48 3.81
N CYS A 85 -5.57 5.66 3.16
CA CYS A 85 -6.46 6.11 2.09
C CYS A 85 -7.88 5.58 2.31
N PRO A 86 -8.92 6.41 2.12
CA PRO A 86 -10.27 5.90 2.00
C PRO A 86 -10.43 5.16 0.66
N TYR A 87 -11.00 3.96 0.72
CA TYR A 87 -11.33 3.20 -0.49
C TYR A 87 -12.58 3.76 -1.17
N GLN A 88 -12.49 4.02 -2.47
CA GLN A 88 -13.63 4.46 -3.29
C GLN A 88 -13.74 3.58 -4.54
N LYS A 89 -14.97 3.24 -4.94
CA LYS A 89 -15.23 2.51 -6.19
C LYS A 89 -14.95 3.41 -7.40
N LEU A 90 -14.57 2.79 -8.51
CA LEU A 90 -14.25 3.46 -9.77
C LEU A 90 -13.14 4.52 -9.61
N SER A 91 -12.22 4.28 -8.68
CA SER A 91 -11.10 5.18 -8.38
C SER A 91 -9.78 4.61 -8.88
N LEU A 92 -8.79 5.49 -9.08
CA LEU A 92 -7.41 5.07 -9.36
C LEU A 92 -6.86 4.15 -8.27
N LEU A 93 -7.20 4.39 -7.00
CA LEU A 93 -6.79 3.53 -5.88
C LEU A 93 -7.33 2.11 -6.04
N GLN A 94 -8.58 1.93 -6.48
CA GLN A 94 -9.14 0.62 -6.78
C GLN A 94 -8.33 -0.08 -7.88
N THR A 95 -8.05 0.62 -8.99
CA THR A 95 -7.26 0.07 -10.11
C THR A 95 -5.87 -0.37 -9.64
N ILE A 96 -5.20 0.44 -8.82
CA ILE A 96 -3.90 0.11 -8.24
C ILE A 96 -3.99 -1.16 -7.37
N ILE A 97 -4.98 -1.24 -6.47
CA ILE A 97 -5.18 -2.39 -5.58
C ILE A 97 -5.46 -3.66 -6.38
N GLU A 98 -6.31 -3.58 -7.40
CA GLU A 98 -6.62 -4.71 -8.28
C GLU A 98 -5.38 -5.17 -9.04
N GLN A 99 -4.59 -4.22 -9.56
CA GLN A 99 -3.35 -4.53 -10.26
C GLN A 99 -2.33 -5.24 -9.36
N MET A 100 -2.19 -4.79 -8.12
CA MET A 100 -1.37 -5.46 -7.12
C MET A 100 -1.94 -6.79 -6.65
N LYS A 101 -3.26 -6.98 -6.61
CA LYS A 101 -3.87 -8.22 -6.11
C LYS A 101 -3.94 -9.33 -7.15
N TYR A 102 -4.11 -8.98 -8.42
CA TYR A 102 -4.56 -9.94 -9.44
C TYR A 102 -3.73 -9.91 -10.73
N HIS A 103 -2.87 -8.92 -10.94
CA HIS A 103 -2.18 -8.70 -12.21
C HIS A 103 -0.67 -8.49 -12.03
N HIS A 104 -0.08 -9.05 -10.98
CA HIS A 104 1.36 -9.05 -10.74
C HIS A 104 2.01 -7.65 -10.76
N GLY A 105 1.30 -6.63 -10.25
CA GLY A 105 1.77 -5.26 -10.14
C GLY A 105 2.90 -5.04 -9.12
N TYR A 106 3.87 -5.95 -8.99
CA TYR A 106 4.99 -5.84 -8.05
C TYR A 106 5.77 -4.52 -8.14
N PRO A 107 6.00 -3.92 -9.32
CA PRO A 107 6.67 -2.62 -9.39
C PRO A 107 5.91 -1.49 -8.66
N LEU A 108 4.59 -1.64 -8.46
CA LEU A 108 3.80 -0.68 -7.67
C LEU A 108 4.13 -0.74 -6.18
N ALA A 109 4.60 -1.87 -5.66
CA ALA A 109 4.86 -2.03 -4.23
C ALA A 109 5.92 -1.04 -3.72
N GLU A 110 7.00 -0.84 -4.49
CA GLU A 110 8.05 0.11 -4.12
C GLU A 110 7.56 1.56 -4.21
N ILE A 111 6.83 1.89 -5.29
CA ILE A 111 6.27 3.24 -5.50
C ILE A 111 5.32 3.59 -4.35
N LEU A 112 4.39 2.70 -4.04
CA LEU A 112 3.41 2.91 -2.98
C LEU A 112 4.06 2.85 -1.60
N GLY A 113 5.02 1.97 -1.35
CA GLY A 113 5.73 1.91 -0.06
C GLY A 113 6.39 3.25 0.27
N LYS A 114 7.13 3.83 -0.68
CA LYS A 114 7.73 5.17 -0.51
C LYS A 114 6.66 6.25 -0.32
N TRP A 115 5.61 6.20 -1.13
CA TRP A 115 4.49 7.13 -1.01
C TRP A 115 3.80 7.04 0.36
N MET A 116 3.59 5.84 0.88
CA MET A 116 2.98 5.60 2.18
C MET A 116 3.81 6.20 3.30
N VAL A 117 5.13 5.98 3.30
CA VAL A 117 6.04 6.57 4.30
C VAL A 117 5.97 8.10 4.26
N ASN A 118 5.99 8.69 3.06
CA ASN A 118 5.97 10.15 2.91
C ASN A 118 4.66 10.82 3.36
N HIS A 119 3.56 10.07 3.42
CA HIS A 119 2.23 10.59 3.77
C HIS A 119 1.68 10.03 5.09
N SER A 120 2.47 9.21 5.80
CA SER A 120 2.06 8.68 7.09
C SER A 120 2.31 9.70 8.22
N PRO A 121 1.44 9.75 9.25
CA PRO A 121 1.66 10.61 10.41
C PRO A 121 2.98 10.28 11.12
N THR A 122 3.68 11.31 11.59
CA THR A 122 4.95 11.16 12.33
C THR A 122 4.82 10.21 13.52
N ALA A 123 3.68 10.22 14.22
CA ALA A 123 3.42 9.32 15.33
C ALA A 123 3.45 7.83 14.92
N TRP A 124 2.92 7.50 13.74
CA TRP A 124 2.94 6.13 13.22
C TRP A 124 4.36 5.70 12.82
N ILE A 125 5.13 6.60 12.19
CA ILE A 125 6.55 6.35 11.87
C ILE A 125 7.37 6.15 13.15
N GLN A 126 7.14 6.97 14.18
CA GLN A 126 7.81 6.81 15.47
C GLN A 126 7.45 5.48 16.14
N PHE A 127 6.19 5.08 16.12
CA PHE A 127 5.75 3.77 16.62
C PHE A 127 6.50 2.63 15.92
N LEU A 128 6.61 2.67 14.59
CA LEU A 128 7.38 1.67 13.84
C LEU A 128 8.87 1.64 14.19
N HIS A 129 9.47 2.78 14.54
CA HIS A 129 10.88 2.84 14.93
C HIS A 129 11.14 2.36 16.36
N GLN A 130 10.16 2.45 17.25
CA GLN A 130 10.31 2.09 18.67
C GLN A 130 10.19 0.58 18.90
N GLU A 131 9.39 -0.09 18.09
CA GLU A 131 9.12 -1.52 18.22
C GLU A 131 9.99 -2.36 17.27
N GLN A 132 10.47 -3.51 17.75
CA GLN A 132 10.97 -4.56 16.84
C GLN A 132 9.75 -5.20 16.18
N PHE A 133 9.40 -4.77 14.97
CA PHE A 133 8.26 -5.33 14.26
C PHE A 133 8.67 -6.46 13.32
N GLU A 134 7.87 -7.51 13.29
CA GLU A 134 7.92 -8.54 12.26
C GLU A 134 6.79 -8.31 11.26
N VAL A 135 7.13 -8.32 9.98
CA VAL A 135 6.14 -8.25 8.91
C VAL A 135 5.71 -9.68 8.57
N VAL A 136 4.48 -10.03 8.97
CA VAL A 136 3.90 -11.33 8.69
C VAL A 136 2.94 -11.22 7.50
N ALA A 137 3.09 -12.13 6.53
CA ALA A 137 2.16 -12.21 5.42
C ALA A 137 0.77 -12.66 5.91
N VAL A 138 -0.28 -12.03 5.39
CA VAL A 138 -1.66 -12.47 5.66
C VAL A 138 -1.85 -13.86 5.06
N PRO A 139 -2.27 -14.87 5.84
CA PRO A 139 -2.46 -16.22 5.35
C PRO A 139 -3.39 -16.25 4.14
N LEU A 140 -2.96 -16.96 3.11
CA LEU A 140 -3.73 -17.09 1.88
C LEU A 140 -4.25 -18.51 1.68
N HIS A 141 -5.46 -18.59 1.16
CA HIS A 141 -6.02 -19.87 0.72
C HIS A 141 -5.12 -20.50 -0.35
N THR A 142 -4.86 -21.81 -0.26
CA THR A 142 -3.89 -22.53 -1.12
C THR A 142 -4.13 -22.28 -2.62
N LEU A 143 -5.39 -22.29 -3.07
CA LEU A 143 -5.73 -22.00 -4.47
C LEU A 143 -5.33 -20.58 -4.90
N ARG A 144 -5.44 -19.60 -4.00
CA ARG A 144 -5.04 -18.22 -4.31
C ARG A 144 -3.52 -18.11 -4.31
N TYR A 145 -2.83 -18.76 -3.38
CA TYR A 145 -1.36 -18.81 -3.37
C TYR A 145 -0.81 -19.41 -4.68
N GLN A 146 -1.37 -20.53 -5.14
CA GLN A 146 -0.98 -21.14 -6.42
C GLN A 146 -1.24 -20.23 -7.62
N LYS A 147 -2.32 -19.44 -7.61
CA LYS A 147 -2.70 -18.57 -8.73
C LYS A 147 -1.78 -17.36 -8.89
N ARG A 148 -1.32 -16.74 -7.80
CA ARG A 148 -0.57 -15.46 -7.85
C ARG A 148 0.77 -15.43 -7.12
N GLY A 149 1.13 -16.49 -6.40
CA GLY A 149 2.43 -16.66 -5.74
C GLY A 149 2.57 -16.05 -4.34
N TYR A 150 1.58 -15.28 -3.89
CA TYR A 150 1.49 -14.66 -2.56
C TYR A 150 0.05 -14.59 -2.08
#